data_AF-A0A3S8WK47-F1
#
_entry.id   AF-A0A3S8WK47-F1
#
_cell.length_a   1.000
_cell.length_b   1.000
_cell.length_c   1.000
_cell.angle_alpha   90.00
_cell.angle_beta   90.00
_cell.angle_gamma   90.00
#
_symmetry.space_group_name_H-M   'P 1'
#
loop_
_entity.id
_entity.type
_entity.pdbx_description
1 polymer ?
#
loop_
_entity_poly.entity_id
_entity_poly.type
_entity_poly.pdbx_seq_one_letter_code
_entity_poly.pdbx_strand_id
1 'polypeptide(L)'
;MSETGGTGTAGRKGAGTRTAPGAGSPRERYRTQVRAEIKERAWEQIADAGASALSLNAIAKRMGMSGPALYRYFGSRDELITELIRDAYRDLADTFRADADNGRGDAEDGTGTASGADLASLAHAMRRWARADPHRYFLVFGTPVPGYHAPDDVTGIASEIMAALLDACAKLPARTSAEVDDQPFDRHIKAHGQWAGEHPATPAQLHRALSFWTRLHGVLSLELAGHFTGMGFDAEAFFEAELEGLLAPA
;
A
#
# COMPACT_ATOMS: atom_id res chain seq x y z
N MET A 1 5.31 80.00 15.41
CA MET A 1 4.54 79.67 14.19
C MET A 1 5.41 78.79 13.33
N SER A 2 4.87 77.64 12.93
CA SER A 2 5.25 76.77 11.80
C SER A 2 6.62 76.07 11.88
N GLU A 3 6.64 74.74 12.16
CA GLU A 3 6.53 73.61 11.20
C GLU A 3 7.89 73.33 10.51
N THR A 4 8.47 72.14 10.37
CA THR A 4 8.01 70.74 10.19
C THR A 4 9.20 69.81 10.55
N GLY A 5 9.02 68.60 11.08
CA GLY A 5 8.90 67.38 10.28
C GLY A 5 10.20 66.56 10.28
N GLY A 6 10.27 65.50 11.11
CA GLY A 6 11.41 64.59 11.16
C GLY A 6 10.98 63.18 11.56
N THR A 7 10.80 62.34 10.55
CA THR A 7 10.45 60.92 10.59
C THR A 7 11.64 60.05 11.04
N GLY A 8 11.38 58.90 11.66
CA GLY A 8 12.47 57.94 11.94
C GLY A 8 12.15 56.78 12.90
N THR A 9 11.14 55.98 12.56
CA THR A 9 10.85 54.69 13.20
C THR A 9 11.93 53.65 12.87
N ALA A 10 12.49 52.95 13.85
CA ALA A 10 13.14 51.65 13.63
C ALA A 10 12.97 50.75 14.88
N GLY A 11 12.07 49.78 14.73
CA GLY A 11 11.70 48.83 15.78
C GLY A 11 12.77 47.77 16.02
N ARG A 12 13.02 47.50 17.30
CA ARG A 12 13.82 46.37 17.76
C ARG A 12 12.99 45.10 17.65
N LYS A 13 13.19 44.37 16.55
CA LYS A 13 12.58 43.06 16.26
C LYS A 13 12.90 42.07 17.38
N GLY A 14 11.84 41.47 17.94
CA GLY A 14 11.93 40.30 18.80
C GLY A 14 12.56 39.12 18.05
N ALA A 15 13.52 38.48 18.68
CA ALA A 15 14.06 37.20 18.23
C ALA A 15 13.01 36.12 18.55
N GLY A 16 12.10 35.90 17.60
CA GLY A 16 11.27 34.70 17.57
C GLY A 16 12.17 33.50 17.30
N THR A 17 12.30 32.62 18.29
CA THR A 17 12.80 31.26 18.13
C THR A 17 12.00 30.57 17.02
N ARG A 18 12.68 30.36 15.90
CA ARG A 18 12.19 29.66 14.72
C ARG A 18 12.21 28.16 15.02
N THR A 19 11.10 27.64 15.54
CA THR A 19 10.90 26.20 15.74
C THR A 19 10.88 25.51 14.38
N ALA A 20 11.83 24.60 14.17
CA ALA A 20 11.88 23.76 12.98
C ALA A 20 10.67 22.81 12.93
N PRO A 21 10.14 22.46 11.74
CA PRO A 21 9.05 21.49 11.62
C PRO A 21 9.60 20.06 11.72
N GLY A 22 8.88 19.20 12.46
CA GLY A 22 9.00 17.74 12.31
C GLY A 22 9.72 16.97 13.43
N ALA A 23 9.26 17.09 14.67
CA ALA A 23 9.34 15.99 15.65
C ALA A 23 8.38 16.30 16.80
N GLY A 24 7.32 15.50 16.96
CA GLY A 24 6.36 15.66 18.04
C GLY A 24 7.00 15.71 19.42
N SER A 25 6.25 16.16 20.44
CA SER A 25 6.76 16.27 21.82
C SER A 25 7.40 14.95 22.30
N PRO A 26 8.34 14.94 23.27
CA PRO A 26 8.92 13.69 23.78
C PRO A 26 7.86 12.65 24.20
N ARG A 27 6.69 13.12 24.66
CA ARG A 27 5.54 12.29 25.01
C ARG A 27 4.88 11.65 23.78
N GLU A 28 4.73 12.39 22.69
CA GLU A 28 4.21 11.86 21.43
C GLU A 28 5.14 10.80 20.87
N ARG A 29 6.46 11.04 20.85
CA ARG A 29 7.45 10.05 20.38
C ARG A 29 7.39 8.77 21.20
N TYR A 30 7.31 8.88 22.53
CA TYR A 30 7.12 7.73 23.39
C TYR A 30 5.82 6.98 23.09
N ARG A 31 4.71 7.69 22.87
CA ARG A 31 3.44 7.06 22.50
C ARG A 31 3.52 6.32 21.16
N THR A 32 4.18 6.91 20.17
CA THR A 32 4.41 6.27 18.85
C THR A 32 5.26 5.02 19.00
N GLN A 33 6.33 5.08 19.79
CA GLN A 33 7.18 3.92 20.07
C GLN A 33 6.40 2.77 20.72
N VAL A 34 5.61 3.06 21.76
CA VAL A 34 4.79 2.03 22.42
C VAL A 34 3.74 1.46 21.47
N ARG A 35 3.10 2.28 20.62
CA ARG A 35 2.19 1.77 19.58
C ARG A 35 2.90 0.84 18.60
N ALA A 36 4.12 1.16 18.18
CA ALA A 36 4.92 0.30 17.30
C ALA A 36 5.24 -1.04 17.97
N GLU A 37 5.67 -1.03 19.23
CA GLU A 37 5.94 -2.26 20.00
C GLU A 37 4.68 -3.12 20.17
N ILE A 38 3.51 -2.51 20.42
CA ILE A 38 2.23 -3.25 20.47
C ILE A 38 1.94 -3.94 19.13
N LYS A 39 2.17 -3.25 18.00
CA LYS A 39 1.97 -3.83 16.66
C LYS A 39 2.94 -4.96 16.37
N GLU A 40 4.20 -4.85 16.78
CA GLU A 40 5.19 -5.93 16.69
C GLU A 40 4.72 -7.18 17.46
N ARG A 41 4.28 -7.01 18.71
CA ARG A 41 3.70 -8.11 19.50
C ARG A 41 2.41 -8.67 18.93
N ALA A 42 1.65 -7.87 18.18
CA ALA A 42 0.46 -8.32 17.47
C ALA A 42 0.84 -9.24 16.31
N TRP A 43 1.85 -8.85 15.51
CA TRP A 43 2.38 -9.69 14.43
C TRP A 43 2.91 -11.03 14.95
N GLU A 44 3.60 -11.04 16.09
CA GLU A 44 3.99 -12.30 16.75
C GLU A 44 2.77 -13.21 17.04
N GLN A 45 1.65 -12.68 17.56
CA GLN A 45 0.45 -13.52 17.77
C GLN A 45 -0.18 -14.00 16.47
N ILE A 46 -0.18 -13.14 15.44
CA ILE A 46 -0.76 -13.49 14.13
C ILE A 46 0.06 -14.60 13.48
N ALA A 47 1.39 -14.55 13.60
CA ALA A 47 2.27 -15.59 13.12
C ALA A 47 2.04 -16.92 13.84
N ASP A 48 1.90 -16.89 15.17
CA ASP A 48 1.75 -18.09 15.99
C ASP A 48 0.36 -18.75 15.89
N ALA A 49 -0.71 -17.94 15.84
CA ALA A 49 -2.09 -18.41 16.06
C ALA A 49 -3.13 -17.81 15.11
N GLY A 50 -2.71 -16.95 14.17
CA GLY A 50 -3.59 -16.27 13.22
C GLY A 50 -4.32 -15.05 13.79
N ALA A 51 -4.84 -14.20 12.91
CA ALA A 51 -5.49 -12.94 13.27
C ALA A 51 -6.77 -13.11 14.11
N SER A 52 -7.45 -14.25 13.99
CA SER A 52 -8.61 -14.60 14.82
C SER A 52 -8.27 -14.72 16.31
N ALA A 53 -7.05 -15.13 16.64
CA ALA A 53 -6.61 -15.35 18.02
C ALA A 53 -6.02 -14.09 18.69
N LEU A 54 -5.91 -12.97 17.96
CA LEU A 54 -5.30 -11.74 18.45
C LEU A 54 -5.98 -11.22 19.73
N SER A 55 -5.19 -11.02 20.79
CA SER A 55 -5.67 -10.62 22.11
C SER A 55 -4.82 -9.49 22.73
N LEU A 56 -5.45 -8.34 22.93
CA LEU A 56 -4.86 -7.18 23.62
C LEU A 56 -4.37 -7.53 25.03
N ASN A 57 -5.12 -8.35 25.77
CA ASN A 57 -4.72 -8.76 27.11
C ASN A 57 -3.47 -9.66 27.10
N ALA A 58 -3.34 -10.54 26.10
CA ALA A 58 -2.15 -11.35 25.94
C ALA A 58 -0.93 -10.49 25.55
N ILE A 59 -1.12 -9.48 24.70
CA ILE A 59 -0.07 -8.49 24.39
C ILE A 59 0.34 -7.73 25.66
N ALA A 60 -0.63 -7.22 26.43
CA ALA A 60 -0.37 -6.48 27.65
C ALA A 60 0.47 -7.30 28.64
N LYS A 61 0.10 -8.57 28.84
CA LYS A 61 0.86 -9.51 29.68
C LYS A 61 2.30 -9.69 29.19
N ARG A 62 2.53 -9.86 27.88
CA ARG A 62 3.88 -10.02 27.31
C ARG A 62 4.73 -8.75 27.46
N MET A 63 4.11 -7.58 27.39
CA MET A 63 4.78 -6.28 27.56
C MET A 63 4.95 -5.86 29.03
N GLY A 64 4.49 -6.67 30.00
CA GLY A 64 4.48 -6.27 31.41
C GLY A 64 3.56 -5.09 31.72
N MET A 65 2.57 -4.84 30.87
CA MET A 65 1.57 -3.77 31.01
C MET A 65 0.27 -4.32 31.61
N SER A 66 -0.47 -3.46 32.31
CA SER A 66 -1.86 -3.78 32.66
C SER A 66 -2.76 -3.69 31.43
N GLY A 67 -3.84 -4.48 31.39
CA GLY A 67 -4.85 -4.40 30.34
C GLY A 67 -5.34 -2.96 30.11
N PRO A 68 -5.82 -2.24 31.15
CA PRO A 68 -6.26 -0.85 31.00
C PRO A 68 -5.19 0.09 30.44
N ALA A 69 -3.90 -0.15 30.73
CA ALA A 69 -2.82 0.66 30.17
C ALA A 69 -2.65 0.44 28.66
N LEU A 70 -2.88 -0.77 28.15
CA LEU A 70 -2.80 -1.09 26.73
C LEU A 70 -4.03 -0.58 25.96
N TYR A 71 -5.22 -0.64 26.57
CA TYR A 71 -6.45 -0.08 25.98
C TYR A 71 -6.40 1.45 25.76
N ARG A 72 -5.46 2.17 26.40
CA ARG A 72 -5.19 3.59 26.13
C ARG A 72 -4.46 3.85 24.80
N TYR A 73 -3.94 2.80 24.15
CA TYR A 73 -3.24 2.88 22.86
C TYR A 73 -4.09 2.34 21.71
N PHE A 74 -4.86 1.27 21.97
CA PHE A 74 -5.85 0.69 21.07
C PHE A 74 -7.09 0.32 21.89
N GLY A 75 -8.19 1.02 21.66
CA GLY A 75 -9.46 0.87 22.39
C GLY A 75 -10.18 -0.46 22.13
N SER A 76 -9.82 -1.17 21.07
CA SER A 76 -10.36 -2.49 20.78
C SER A 76 -9.38 -3.35 19.96
N ARG A 77 -9.68 -4.65 19.89
CA ARG A 77 -9.00 -5.59 18.98
C ARG A 77 -9.13 -5.13 17.53
N ASP A 78 -10.30 -4.67 17.14
CA ASP A 78 -10.59 -4.23 15.77
C ASP A 78 -9.85 -2.95 15.40
N GLU A 79 -9.63 -2.04 16.37
CA GLU A 79 -8.79 -0.86 16.16
C GLU A 79 -7.33 -1.28 15.87
N LEU A 80 -6.79 -2.23 16.62
CA LEU A 80 -5.45 -2.77 16.36
C LEU A 80 -5.38 -3.45 14.98
N ILE A 81 -6.35 -4.30 14.64
CA ILE A 81 -6.40 -4.95 13.32
C ILE A 81 -6.46 -3.92 12.19
N THR A 82 -7.30 -2.90 12.34
CA THR A 82 -7.42 -1.81 11.35
C THR A 82 -6.10 -1.12 11.12
N GLU A 83 -5.35 -0.81 12.19
CA GLU A 83 -4.06 -0.15 12.08
C GLU A 83 -3.00 -1.07 11.46
N LEU A 84 -3.03 -2.38 11.72
CA LEU A 84 -2.15 -3.36 11.05
C LEU A 84 -2.46 -3.48 9.55
N ILE A 85 -3.74 -3.49 9.17
CA ILE A 85 -4.16 -3.50 7.75
C ILE A 85 -3.75 -2.19 7.07
N ARG A 86 -3.90 -1.05 7.75
CA ARG A 86 -3.47 0.26 7.26
C ARG A 86 -1.96 0.28 6.99
N ASP A 87 -1.17 -0.20 7.93
CA ASP A 87 0.29 -0.31 7.77
C ASP A 87 0.64 -1.23 6.60
N ALA A 88 -0.02 -2.38 6.47
CA ALA A 88 0.25 -3.34 5.41
C ALA A 88 -0.03 -2.75 4.02
N TYR A 89 -1.18 -2.10 3.83
CA TYR A 89 -1.49 -1.41 2.57
C TYR A 89 -0.54 -0.24 2.31
N ARG A 90 -0.15 0.50 3.35
CA ARG A 90 0.80 1.62 3.21
C ARG A 90 2.17 1.13 2.77
N ASP A 91 2.67 0.06 3.37
CA ASP A 91 3.94 -0.56 3.02
C ASP A 91 3.95 -1.11 1.60
N LEU A 92 2.84 -1.70 1.13
CA LEU A 92 2.68 -2.12 -0.26
C LEU A 92 2.69 -0.92 -1.23
N ALA A 93 1.94 0.14 -0.91
CA ALA A 93 1.92 1.37 -1.72
C ALA A 93 3.31 2.03 -1.79
N ASP A 94 4.02 2.08 -0.66
CA ASP A 94 5.38 2.62 -0.58
C ASP A 94 6.38 1.75 -1.36
N THR A 95 6.20 0.42 -1.34
CA THR A 95 7.00 -0.52 -2.15
C THR A 95 6.81 -0.25 -3.65
N PHE A 96 5.57 -0.02 -4.10
CA PHE A 96 5.29 0.32 -5.50
C PHE A 96 5.88 1.68 -5.89
N ARG A 97 5.80 2.67 -5.00
CA ARG A 97 6.38 4.00 -5.24
C ARG A 97 7.90 3.94 -5.33
N ALA A 98 8.56 3.21 -4.43
CA ALA A 98 10.01 3.07 -4.44
C ALA A 98 10.53 2.42 -5.73
N ASP A 99 9.86 1.37 -6.23
CA ASP A 99 10.22 0.76 -7.53
C ASP A 99 10.02 1.75 -8.69
N ALA A 100 8.94 2.55 -8.64
CA ALA A 100 8.68 3.57 -9.65
C ALA A 100 9.70 4.73 -9.67
N ASP A 101 10.28 5.07 -8.51
CA ASP A 101 11.32 6.09 -8.39
C ASP A 101 12.69 5.55 -8.83
N ASN A 102 13.01 4.30 -8.50
CA ASN A 102 14.26 3.65 -8.91
C ASN A 102 14.36 3.50 -10.44
N GLY A 103 13.25 3.14 -11.11
CA GLY A 103 13.21 3.04 -12.58
C GLY A 103 13.39 4.38 -13.32
N ARG A 104 13.30 5.52 -12.63
CA ARG A 104 13.60 6.85 -13.20
C ARG A 104 15.09 7.17 -13.20
N GLY A 105 15.88 6.52 -12.35
CA GLY A 105 17.32 6.76 -12.19
C GLY A 105 18.18 6.24 -13.35
N ASP A 106 17.71 5.23 -14.08
CA ASP A 106 18.46 4.60 -15.17
C ASP A 106 18.34 5.35 -16.52
N ALA A 107 17.58 6.45 -16.56
CA ALA A 107 17.35 7.27 -17.76
C ALA A 107 18.34 8.47 -17.87
N GLU A 108 19.62 8.28 -17.56
CA GLU A 108 20.64 9.34 -17.73
C GLU A 108 21.01 9.63 -19.20
N ASP A 109 20.69 8.72 -20.13
CA ASP A 109 20.80 8.99 -21.56
C ASP A 109 19.52 9.69 -22.02
N GLY A 110 19.57 11.03 -22.13
CA GLY A 110 18.50 12.00 -22.40
C GLY A 110 17.64 11.83 -23.68
N THR A 111 17.18 10.61 -23.93
CA THR A 111 16.19 10.20 -24.94
C THR A 111 15.07 9.34 -24.31
N GLY A 112 15.18 8.96 -23.04
CA GLY A 112 14.17 8.18 -22.33
C GLY A 112 13.01 9.03 -21.84
N THR A 113 11.79 8.74 -22.32
CA THR A 113 10.57 9.10 -21.60
C THR A 113 10.74 8.65 -20.16
N ALA A 114 10.54 9.53 -19.17
CA ALA A 114 10.61 9.17 -17.75
C ALA A 114 9.58 8.06 -17.45
N SER A 115 9.96 6.81 -17.63
CA SER A 115 9.08 5.68 -17.47
C SER A 115 9.03 5.41 -15.98
N GLY A 116 7.99 5.88 -15.29
CA GLY A 116 7.70 5.36 -13.94
C GLY A 116 7.56 3.83 -13.99
N ALA A 117 7.38 3.15 -12.85
CA ALA A 117 7.27 1.68 -12.80
C ALA A 117 6.41 1.11 -13.95
N ASP A 118 6.99 0.17 -14.69
CA ASP A 118 6.23 -0.64 -15.64
C ASP A 118 5.51 -1.78 -14.89
N LEU A 119 4.65 -2.46 -15.62
CA LEU A 119 3.79 -3.50 -15.05
C LEU A 119 4.59 -4.72 -14.54
N ALA A 120 5.77 -4.99 -15.13
CA ALA A 120 6.66 -6.07 -14.71
C ALA A 120 7.32 -5.74 -13.35
N SER A 121 7.89 -4.54 -13.22
CA SER A 121 8.48 -4.03 -11.98
C SER A 121 7.48 -4.09 -10.83
N LEU A 122 6.23 -3.63 -11.04
CA LEU A 122 5.18 -3.74 -10.01
C LEU A 122 4.87 -5.20 -9.63
N ALA A 123 4.88 -6.12 -10.59
CA ALA A 123 4.67 -7.55 -10.33
C ALA A 123 5.77 -8.10 -9.40
N HIS A 124 7.04 -7.86 -9.73
CA HIS A 124 8.16 -8.33 -8.92
C HIS A 124 8.18 -7.65 -7.56
N ALA A 125 7.84 -6.35 -7.48
CA ALA A 125 7.71 -5.63 -6.22
C ALA A 125 6.66 -6.26 -5.31
N MET A 126 5.48 -6.61 -5.86
CA MET A 126 4.43 -7.31 -5.12
C MET A 126 4.88 -8.70 -4.66
N ARG A 127 5.57 -9.46 -5.52
CA ARG A 127 6.12 -10.78 -5.17
C ARG A 127 7.14 -10.69 -4.02
N ARG A 128 8.09 -9.74 -4.10
CA ARG A 128 9.08 -9.49 -3.03
C ARG A 128 8.38 -9.13 -1.72
N TRP A 129 7.42 -8.20 -1.78
CA TRP A 129 6.66 -7.75 -0.61
C TRP A 129 5.88 -8.89 0.07
N ALA A 130 5.21 -9.72 -0.73
CA ALA A 130 4.38 -10.81 -0.27
C ALA A 130 5.21 -11.97 0.34
N ARG A 131 6.38 -12.26 -0.24
CA ARG A 131 7.30 -13.28 0.29
C ARG A 131 8.08 -12.84 1.53
N ALA A 132 8.34 -11.54 1.68
CA ALA A 132 9.04 -11.00 2.83
C ALA A 132 8.26 -11.20 4.14
N ASP A 133 6.93 -11.12 4.07
CA ASP A 133 6.04 -11.36 5.21
C ASP A 133 4.70 -11.97 4.75
N PRO A 134 4.59 -13.31 4.70
CA PRO A 134 3.36 -14.00 4.32
C PRO A 134 2.20 -13.74 5.28
N HIS A 135 2.46 -13.51 6.58
CA HIS A 135 1.41 -13.25 7.57
C HIS A 135 0.76 -11.90 7.32
N ARG A 136 1.56 -10.88 6.97
CA ARG A 136 1.07 -9.58 6.54
C ARG A 136 0.29 -9.66 5.23
N TYR A 137 0.76 -10.44 4.25
CA TYR A 137 0.01 -10.69 3.02
C TYR A 137 -1.37 -11.30 3.32
N PHE A 138 -1.43 -12.34 4.15
CA PHE A 138 -2.69 -13.02 4.49
C PHE A 138 -3.61 -12.21 5.39
N LEU A 139 -3.10 -11.25 6.17
CA LEU A 139 -3.97 -10.32 6.90
C LEU A 139 -4.82 -9.48 5.94
N VAL A 140 -4.26 -9.12 4.79
CA VAL A 140 -4.91 -8.24 3.80
C VAL A 140 -5.68 -9.04 2.75
N PHE A 141 -5.08 -10.10 2.22
CA PHE A 141 -5.60 -10.83 1.06
C PHE A 141 -6.02 -12.28 1.37
N GLY A 142 -5.94 -12.70 2.63
CA GLY A 142 -6.27 -14.05 3.07
C GLY A 142 -7.69 -14.20 3.61
N THR A 143 -7.86 -15.14 4.55
CA THR A 143 -9.15 -15.40 5.18
C THR A 143 -9.62 -14.18 5.98
N PRO A 144 -10.83 -13.66 5.73
CA PRO A 144 -11.38 -12.55 6.50
C PRO A 144 -11.42 -12.86 8.00
N VAL A 145 -11.07 -11.88 8.83
CA VAL A 145 -11.12 -12.04 10.27
C VAL A 145 -12.58 -12.09 10.74
N PRO A 146 -13.04 -13.17 11.40
CA PRO A 146 -14.43 -13.28 11.83
C PRO A 146 -14.83 -12.13 12.76
N GLY A 147 -15.98 -11.51 12.47
CA GLY A 147 -16.54 -10.41 13.24
C GLY A 147 -15.88 -9.04 13.02
N TYR A 148 -14.81 -8.96 12.22
CA TYR A 148 -14.15 -7.71 11.86
C TYR A 148 -14.72 -7.13 10.56
N HIS A 149 -14.93 -5.82 10.55
CA HIS A 149 -15.28 -5.05 9.35
C HIS A 149 -14.32 -3.87 9.23
N ALA A 150 -13.61 -3.78 8.12
CA ALA A 150 -12.69 -2.67 7.88
C ALA A 150 -13.48 -1.36 7.70
N PRO A 151 -13.02 -0.24 8.31
CA PRO A 151 -13.63 1.06 8.07
C PRO A 151 -13.34 1.59 6.66
N ASP A 152 -14.17 2.50 6.18
CA ASP A 152 -14.13 3.01 4.81
C ASP A 152 -12.79 3.65 4.43
N ASP A 153 -12.07 4.24 5.37
CA ASP A 153 -10.81 4.94 5.07
C ASP A 153 -9.65 3.98 4.70
N VAL A 154 -9.74 2.70 5.07
CA VAL A 154 -8.82 1.65 4.58
C VAL A 154 -8.95 1.50 3.06
N THR A 155 -10.14 1.71 2.50
CA THR A 155 -10.37 1.63 1.04
C THR A 155 -9.61 2.70 0.27
N GLY A 156 -9.37 3.88 0.86
CA GLY A 156 -8.62 4.96 0.23
C GLY A 156 -7.16 4.59 -0.07
N ILE A 157 -6.51 3.82 0.82
CA ILE A 157 -5.13 3.36 0.60
C ILE A 157 -5.07 2.30 -0.51
N ALA A 158 -6.05 1.39 -0.53
CA ALA A 158 -6.16 0.39 -1.57
C ALA A 158 -6.32 1.04 -2.97
N SER A 159 -7.03 2.18 -3.06
CA SER A 159 -7.15 2.95 -4.30
C SER A 159 -5.83 3.51 -4.80
N GLU A 160 -4.90 3.90 -3.93
CA GLU A 160 -3.56 4.37 -4.34
C GLU A 160 -2.76 3.27 -5.05
N ILE A 161 -2.84 2.03 -4.54
CA ILE A 161 -2.19 0.86 -5.14
C ILE A 161 -2.78 0.57 -6.52
N MET A 162 -4.12 0.60 -6.63
CA MET A 162 -4.80 0.41 -7.91
C MET A 162 -4.49 1.52 -8.91
N ALA A 163 -4.36 2.78 -8.48
CA ALA A 163 -3.97 3.88 -9.35
C ALA A 163 -2.56 3.66 -9.94
N ALA A 164 -1.58 3.25 -9.12
CA ALA A 164 -0.24 2.92 -9.60
C ALA A 164 -0.26 1.80 -10.67
N LEU A 165 -1.12 0.80 -10.47
CA LEU A 165 -1.32 -0.27 -11.44
C LEU A 165 -1.95 0.22 -12.76
N LEU A 166 -2.92 1.14 -12.68
CA LEU A 166 -3.55 1.73 -13.85
C LEU A 166 -2.57 2.61 -14.65
N ASP A 167 -1.74 3.39 -13.96
CA ASP A 167 -0.65 4.16 -14.58
C ASP A 167 0.34 3.25 -15.33
N ALA A 168 0.69 2.09 -14.76
CA ALA A 168 1.55 1.11 -15.43
C ALA A 168 0.85 0.47 -16.65
N CYS A 169 -0.44 0.13 -16.52
CA CYS A 169 -1.23 -0.40 -17.63
C CYS A 169 -1.36 0.58 -18.80
N ALA A 170 -1.36 1.90 -18.52
CA ALA A 170 -1.46 2.94 -19.53
C ALA A 170 -0.22 3.09 -20.42
N LYS A 171 0.95 2.60 -19.96
CA LYS A 171 2.20 2.62 -20.72
C LYS A 171 2.31 1.48 -21.73
N LEU A 172 1.56 0.40 -21.52
CA LEU A 172 1.53 -0.71 -22.44
C LEU A 172 0.78 -0.31 -23.72
N PRO A 173 1.20 -0.82 -24.90
CA PRO A 173 0.51 -0.53 -26.13
C PRO A 173 -0.98 -0.85 -26.01
N ALA A 174 -1.79 0.06 -26.56
CA ALA A 174 -3.22 -0.17 -26.68
C ALA A 174 -3.43 -1.46 -27.47
N ARG A 175 -4.35 -2.29 -27.01
CA ARG A 175 -4.86 -3.40 -27.83
C ARG A 175 -5.29 -2.82 -29.18
N THR A 176 -4.95 -3.47 -30.29
CA THR A 176 -5.31 -2.99 -31.62
C THR A 176 -6.84 -2.91 -31.75
N SER A 177 -7.33 -1.75 -32.20
CA SER A 177 -8.74 -1.32 -32.29
C SER A 177 -9.73 -2.32 -32.91
N ALA A 178 -9.27 -3.38 -33.59
CA ALA A 178 -10.15 -4.33 -34.26
C ALA A 178 -10.89 -5.29 -33.29
N GLU A 179 -10.45 -5.42 -32.02
CA GLU A 179 -11.07 -6.32 -31.02
C GLU A 179 -11.54 -5.61 -29.73
N VAL A 180 -11.23 -4.31 -29.60
CA VAL A 180 -11.28 -3.56 -28.32
C VAL A 180 -12.68 -3.14 -27.88
N ASP A 181 -13.64 -2.99 -28.81
CA ASP A 181 -14.95 -2.41 -28.48
C ASP A 181 -16.05 -3.45 -28.14
N ASP A 182 -15.76 -4.76 -28.12
CA ASP A 182 -16.80 -5.80 -27.97
C ASP A 182 -16.61 -6.81 -26.83
N GLN A 183 -15.54 -6.70 -26.02
CA GLN A 183 -15.40 -7.56 -24.83
C GLN A 183 -16.57 -7.29 -23.86
N PRO A 184 -17.36 -8.32 -23.49
CA PRO A 184 -18.51 -8.14 -22.59
C PRO A 184 -18.14 -7.48 -21.25
N PHE A 185 -16.93 -7.76 -20.74
CA PHE A 185 -16.46 -7.19 -19.49
C PHE A 185 -16.05 -5.72 -19.60
N ASP A 186 -15.47 -5.28 -20.72
CA ASP A 186 -15.13 -3.86 -20.94
C ASP A 186 -16.39 -3.00 -20.96
N ARG A 187 -17.47 -3.50 -21.58
CA ARG A 187 -18.80 -2.87 -21.51
C ARG A 187 -19.34 -2.78 -20.09
N HIS A 188 -19.19 -3.85 -19.31
CA HIS A 188 -19.63 -3.86 -17.91
C HIS A 188 -18.84 -2.83 -17.08
N ILE A 189 -17.51 -2.83 -17.20
CA ILE A 189 -16.61 -1.92 -16.49
C ILE A 189 -16.86 -0.46 -16.85
N LYS A 190 -17.23 -0.15 -18.10
CA LYS A 190 -17.63 1.22 -18.48
C LYS A 190 -18.76 1.78 -17.59
N ALA A 191 -19.66 0.93 -17.11
CA ALA A 191 -20.76 1.32 -16.22
C ALA A 191 -20.45 1.10 -14.72
N HIS A 192 -19.41 0.34 -14.37
CA HIS A 192 -19.10 -0.09 -12.99
C HIS A 192 -17.66 0.21 -12.56
N GLY A 193 -16.97 1.10 -13.27
CA GLY A 193 -15.57 1.48 -13.05
C GLY A 193 -15.35 2.56 -11.99
N GLN A 194 -16.38 2.94 -11.21
CA GLN A 194 -16.31 4.07 -10.26
C GLN A 194 -15.26 3.92 -9.16
N TRP A 195 -14.77 2.69 -8.91
CA TRP A 195 -13.67 2.42 -7.99
C TRP A 195 -12.35 3.07 -8.41
N ALA A 196 -12.18 3.37 -9.70
CA ALA A 196 -11.02 4.11 -10.20
C ALA A 196 -11.11 5.63 -9.97
N GLY A 197 -12.21 6.13 -9.41
CA GLY A 197 -12.41 7.54 -9.12
C GLY A 197 -12.27 8.41 -10.38
N GLU A 198 -11.41 9.42 -10.32
CA GLU A 198 -11.14 10.37 -11.40
C GLU A 198 -10.00 9.93 -12.35
N HIS A 199 -9.48 8.70 -12.19
CA HIS A 199 -8.36 8.23 -13.01
C HIS A 199 -8.74 8.16 -14.51
N PRO A 200 -7.90 8.66 -15.44
CA PRO A 200 -8.24 8.76 -16.87
C PRO A 200 -8.18 7.41 -17.62
N ALA A 201 -8.22 6.27 -16.92
CA ALA A 201 -8.05 4.95 -17.53
C ALA A 201 -9.27 4.57 -18.37
N THR A 202 -9.02 3.98 -19.54
CA THR A 202 -10.07 3.41 -20.39
C THR A 202 -10.65 2.13 -19.77
N PRO A 203 -11.87 1.70 -20.15
CA PRO A 203 -12.42 0.43 -19.68
C PRO A 203 -11.50 -0.79 -19.94
N ALA A 204 -10.80 -0.80 -21.07
CA ALA A 204 -9.83 -1.85 -21.39
C ALA A 204 -8.61 -1.84 -20.45
N GLN A 205 -8.14 -0.65 -20.03
CA GLN A 205 -7.06 -0.52 -19.04
C GLN A 205 -7.52 -0.97 -17.65
N LEU A 206 -8.74 -0.64 -17.25
CA LEU A 206 -9.35 -1.12 -16.01
C LEU A 206 -9.48 -2.65 -15.99
N HIS A 207 -9.95 -3.26 -17.09
CA HIS A 207 -10.00 -4.71 -17.24
C HIS A 207 -8.60 -5.34 -17.19
N ARG A 208 -7.61 -4.76 -17.89
CA ARG A 208 -6.22 -5.24 -17.84
C ARG A 208 -5.67 -5.20 -16.42
N ALA A 209 -5.88 -4.11 -15.69
CA ALA A 209 -5.44 -3.97 -14.31
C ALA A 209 -6.10 -5.03 -13.40
N LEU A 210 -7.42 -5.25 -13.53
CA LEU A 210 -8.11 -6.31 -12.77
C LEU A 210 -7.62 -7.71 -13.12
N SER A 211 -7.36 -7.99 -14.40
CA SER A 211 -6.80 -9.27 -14.84
C SER A 211 -5.41 -9.49 -14.25
N PHE A 212 -4.54 -8.48 -14.31
CA PHE A 212 -3.21 -8.54 -13.72
C PHE A 212 -3.28 -8.76 -12.21
N TRP A 213 -4.05 -7.93 -11.51
CA TRP A 213 -4.20 -7.99 -10.05
C TRP A 213 -4.65 -9.38 -9.58
N THR A 214 -5.74 -9.88 -10.17
CA THR A 214 -6.33 -11.16 -9.76
C THR A 214 -5.45 -12.36 -10.10
N ARG A 215 -4.83 -12.39 -11.29
CA ARG A 215 -3.94 -13.51 -11.67
C ARG A 215 -2.70 -13.59 -10.80
N LEU A 216 -2.02 -12.46 -10.56
CA LEU A 216 -0.83 -12.45 -9.71
C LEU A 216 -1.17 -12.84 -8.26
N HIS A 217 -2.26 -12.29 -7.70
CA HIS A 217 -2.71 -12.72 -6.37
C HIS A 217 -3.07 -14.21 -6.31
N GLY A 218 -3.62 -14.77 -7.39
CA GLY A 218 -3.87 -16.21 -7.49
C GLY A 218 -2.60 -17.03 -7.32
N VAL A 219 -1.55 -16.71 -8.09
CA VAL A 219 -0.25 -17.39 -7.98
C VAL A 219 0.36 -17.20 -6.59
N LEU A 220 0.45 -15.94 -6.12
CA LEU A 220 1.09 -15.61 -4.85
C LEU A 220 0.36 -16.23 -3.66
N SER A 221 -0.97 -16.17 -3.61
CA SER A 221 -1.73 -16.75 -2.50
C SER A 221 -1.59 -18.28 -2.44
N LEU A 222 -1.60 -18.96 -3.59
CA LEU A 222 -1.41 -20.42 -3.66
C LEU A 222 0.00 -20.82 -3.25
N GLU A 223 1.02 -20.09 -3.72
CA GLU A 223 2.41 -20.30 -3.32
C GLU A 223 2.59 -20.12 -1.82
N LEU A 224 2.17 -18.97 -1.28
CA LEU A 224 2.35 -18.60 0.12
C LEU A 224 1.56 -19.50 1.08
N ALA A 225 0.42 -20.04 0.63
CA ALA A 225 -0.37 -20.99 1.38
C ALA A 225 0.20 -22.42 1.33
N GLY A 226 1.31 -22.62 0.60
CA GLY A 226 1.99 -23.90 0.48
C GLY A 226 1.31 -24.88 -0.47
N HIS A 227 0.34 -24.45 -1.29
CA HIS A 227 -0.36 -25.34 -2.22
C HIS A 227 0.56 -25.91 -3.30
N PHE A 228 1.66 -25.22 -3.64
CA PHE A 228 2.66 -25.74 -4.58
C PHE A 228 3.63 -26.76 -3.96
N THR A 229 3.57 -26.98 -2.64
CA THR A 229 4.46 -27.93 -1.95
C THR A 229 4.26 -29.35 -2.50
N GLY A 230 5.35 -29.95 -2.96
CA GLY A 230 5.34 -31.32 -3.50
C GLY A 230 4.89 -31.45 -4.96
N MET A 231 4.59 -30.35 -5.65
CA MET A 231 4.21 -30.38 -7.07
C MET A 231 5.42 -30.50 -8.02
N GLY A 232 6.64 -30.19 -7.56
CA GLY A 232 7.90 -30.45 -8.28
C GLY A 232 8.30 -29.44 -9.35
N PHE A 233 7.55 -28.33 -9.51
CA PHE A 233 7.93 -27.21 -10.38
C PHE A 233 8.47 -26.02 -9.58
N ASP A 234 9.14 -25.09 -10.26
CA ASP A 234 9.62 -23.83 -9.70
C ASP A 234 8.50 -22.77 -9.72
N ALA A 235 8.06 -22.34 -8.54
CA ALA A 235 7.00 -21.34 -8.39
C ALA A 235 7.40 -19.96 -8.92
N GLU A 236 8.70 -19.61 -8.90
CA GLU A 236 9.19 -18.37 -9.48
C GLU A 236 9.10 -18.42 -11.00
N ALA A 237 9.57 -19.50 -11.63
CA ALA A 237 9.42 -19.69 -13.08
C ALA A 237 7.95 -19.69 -13.53
N PHE A 238 7.03 -20.25 -12.73
CA PHE A 238 5.60 -20.19 -13.02
C PHE A 238 5.04 -18.76 -12.91
N PHE A 239 5.45 -18.00 -11.88
CA PHE A 239 5.10 -16.59 -11.74
C PHE A 239 5.57 -15.75 -12.94
N GLU A 240 6.80 -15.96 -13.40
CA GLU A 240 7.34 -15.27 -14.58
C GLU A 240 6.55 -15.60 -15.86
N ALA A 241 6.18 -16.87 -16.06
CA ALA A 241 5.37 -17.27 -17.22
C ALA A 241 3.97 -16.63 -17.21
N GLU A 242 3.32 -16.54 -16.05
CA GLU A 242 2.03 -15.84 -15.91
C GLU A 242 2.18 -14.34 -16.16
N LEU A 243 3.27 -13.73 -15.69
CA LEU A 243 3.57 -12.33 -15.93
C LEU A 243 3.82 -12.05 -17.41
N GLU A 244 4.60 -12.88 -18.10
CA GLU A 244 4.84 -12.76 -19.54
C GLU A 244 3.52 -12.81 -20.33
N GLY A 245 2.63 -13.76 -20.00
CA GLY A 245 1.30 -13.87 -20.61
C GLY A 245 0.39 -12.68 -20.35
N LEU A 246 0.58 -11.95 -19.25
CA LEU A 246 -0.15 -10.72 -18.91
C LEU A 246 0.41 -9.48 -19.63
N LEU A 247 1.71 -9.46 -19.90
CA LEU A 247 2.41 -8.36 -20.60
C LEU A 247 2.29 -8.48 -22.12
N ALA A 248 2.13 -9.70 -22.63
CA ALA A 248 1.97 -9.94 -24.06
C ALA A 248 0.79 -9.13 -24.63
N PRO A 249 0.97 -8.49 -25.80
CA PRO A 249 -0.17 -7.95 -26.54
C PRO A 249 -1.11 -9.12 -26.84
N ALA A 250 -2.36 -8.98 -26.41
CA ALA A 250 -3.41 -9.95 -26.72
C ALA A 250 -3.67 -10.02 -28.22
#